data_AF-A0A7W3TM27-F1
#
_entry.id   AF-A0A7W3TM27-F1
#
_cell.length_a   1.000
_cell.length_b   1.000
_cell.length_c   1.000
_cell.angle_alpha   90.00
_cell.angle_beta   90.00
_cell.angle_gamma   90.00
#
_symmetry.space_group_name_H-M   'P 1'
#
loop_
_entity.id
_entity.type
_entity.pdbx_description
1 polymer ?
#
loop_
_entity_poly.entity_id
_entity_poly.type
_entity_poly.pdbx_seq_one_letter_code
_entity_poly.pdbx_strand_id
1 'polypeptide(L)'
;MNDPAGGRPFCVAAAPWVLATLAACTHTPTPLMRDPIHLPAKAEPPFQTLDEADPRYRSMPAAPPGMALLHMRLARQFPDLLSNRVALALVSDAPILAADAPYQRLVVELLDTGAVTATGPCRQTLHVWLDPSGALAAAYPAPGRCPRP
;
A
#
# COMPACT_ATOMS: atom_id res chain seq x y z
N MET A 1 -3.93 43.22 -5.71
CA MET A 1 -4.59 43.17 -7.04
C MET A 1 -4.68 41.70 -7.41
N ASN A 2 -5.73 41.04 -6.96
CA ASN A 2 -7.03 40.84 -7.65
C ASN A 2 -6.94 39.74 -8.71
N ASP A 3 -7.30 38.51 -8.30
CA ASP A 3 -8.30 37.70 -8.98
C ASP A 3 -8.80 36.58 -8.04
N PRO A 4 -10.07 36.59 -7.56
CA PRO A 4 -10.66 35.42 -6.94
C PRO A 4 -11.38 34.59 -8.03
N ALA A 5 -10.84 33.40 -8.32
CA ALA A 5 -11.46 32.42 -9.20
C ALA A 5 -12.86 32.07 -8.67
N GLY A 6 -13.87 32.32 -9.51
CA GLY A 6 -15.28 32.19 -9.18
C GLY A 6 -15.72 30.74 -8.98
N GLY A 7 -16.10 30.40 -7.75
CA GLY A 7 -17.01 29.30 -7.47
C GLY A 7 -18.45 29.80 -7.58
N ARG A 8 -19.27 29.20 -8.43
CA ARG A 8 -20.71 29.54 -8.54
C ARG A 8 -21.45 28.90 -7.36
N PRO A 9 -22.09 29.65 -6.47
CA PRO A 9 -22.98 29.08 -5.48
C PRO A 9 -24.29 28.67 -6.15
N PHE A 10 -24.62 27.37 -6.10
CA PHE A 10 -25.97 26.92 -6.39
C PHE A 10 -26.81 27.06 -5.11
N CYS A 11 -27.58 28.15 -5.02
CA CYS A 11 -28.64 28.26 -4.02
C CYS A 11 -29.92 27.64 -4.60
N VAL A 12 -30.34 26.50 -4.06
CA VAL A 12 -31.68 25.98 -4.29
C VAL A 12 -32.64 26.81 -3.44
N ALA A 13 -33.42 27.68 -4.09
CA ALA A 13 -34.45 28.47 -3.43
C ALA A 13 -35.69 27.59 -3.17
N ALA A 14 -35.89 27.18 -1.92
CA ALA A 14 -37.18 26.72 -1.44
C ALA A 14 -37.89 27.88 -0.72
N ALA A 15 -39.06 28.28 -1.22
CA ALA A 15 -39.94 29.29 -0.62
C ALA A 15 -40.89 28.66 0.43
N PRO A 16 -41.64 29.43 1.24
CA PRO A 16 -41.15 30.04 2.47
C PRO A 16 -42.06 29.66 3.65
N TRP A 17 -41.58 28.91 4.63
CA TRP A 17 -42.25 28.81 5.92
C TRP A 17 -41.24 28.98 7.04
N VAL A 18 -41.51 30.02 7.83
CA VAL A 18 -40.95 30.41 9.12
C VAL A 18 -40.20 29.28 9.82
N LEU A 19 -38.88 29.40 9.84
CA LEU A 19 -37.99 28.92 10.90
C LEU A 19 -36.64 29.56 10.63
N ALA A 20 -36.08 30.21 11.64
CA ALA A 20 -34.71 30.73 11.61
C ALA A 20 -33.76 29.56 11.35
N THR A 21 -33.48 29.31 10.08
CA THR A 21 -32.50 28.34 9.63
C THR A 21 -31.16 29.00 9.82
N LEU A 22 -30.51 28.70 10.95
CA LEU A 22 -29.05 28.82 11.03
C LEU A 22 -28.52 28.02 9.85
N ALA A 23 -28.11 28.73 8.79
CA ALA A 23 -27.44 28.17 7.64
C ALA A 23 -26.14 27.56 8.14
N ALA A 24 -26.20 26.29 8.55
CA ALA A 24 -25.01 25.48 8.76
C ALA A 24 -24.39 25.32 7.37
N CYS A 25 -23.46 26.21 7.05
CA CYS A 25 -22.49 25.98 5.99
C CYS A 25 -21.72 24.74 6.42
N THR A 26 -22.18 23.56 6.01
CA THR A 26 -21.38 22.35 6.06
C THR A 26 -20.23 22.59 5.09
N HIS A 27 -19.15 23.19 5.60
CA HIS A 27 -17.83 23.04 5.01
C HIS A 27 -17.60 21.53 4.96
N THR A 28 -17.92 20.93 3.81
CA THR A 28 -17.42 19.61 3.48
C THR A 28 -15.93 19.82 3.38
N PRO A 29 -15.11 19.29 4.32
CA PRO A 29 -13.67 19.44 4.21
C PRO A 29 -13.28 18.86 2.86
N THR A 30 -12.68 19.68 2.01
CA THR A 30 -12.03 19.20 0.79
C THR A 30 -11.14 18.04 1.22
N PRO A 31 -11.29 16.83 0.66
CA PRO A 31 -10.42 15.73 1.01
C PRO A 31 -8.99 16.19 0.72
N LEU A 32 -8.20 16.38 1.78
CA LEU A 32 -6.79 16.70 1.66
C LEU A 32 -6.14 15.51 0.96
N MET A 33 -5.91 15.64 -0.35
CA MET A 33 -5.10 14.69 -1.10
C MET A 33 -3.73 14.67 -0.43
N ARG A 34 -3.38 13.54 0.18
CA ARG A 34 -2.09 13.35 0.82
C ARG A 34 -1.10 12.85 -0.21
N ASP A 35 0.15 13.27 -0.06
CA ASP A 35 1.24 12.76 -0.89
C ASP A 35 1.32 11.23 -0.77
N PRO A 36 1.42 10.50 -1.90
CA PRO A 36 1.46 9.05 -1.89
C PRO A 36 2.64 8.51 -1.09
N ILE A 37 2.43 7.42 -0.37
CA ILE A 37 3.53 6.70 0.30
C ILE A 37 4.36 6.00 -0.77
N HIS A 38 5.66 6.31 -0.79
CA HIS A 38 6.63 5.73 -1.69
C HIS A 38 7.74 5.05 -0.90
N LEU A 39 7.79 3.73 -0.97
CA LEU A 39 8.94 3.01 -0.44
C LEU A 39 10.14 3.15 -1.39
N PRO A 40 11.37 3.25 -0.86
CA PRO A 40 12.57 3.36 -1.66
C PRO A 40 12.73 2.09 -2.50
N ALA A 41 12.76 2.25 -3.82
CA ALA A 41 12.87 1.12 -4.74
C ALA A 41 14.20 0.40 -4.52
N LYS A 42 14.14 -0.94 -4.48
CA LYS A 42 15.31 -1.79 -4.32
C LYS A 42 15.19 -2.96 -5.28
N ALA A 43 16.22 -3.16 -6.10
CA ALA A 43 16.26 -4.28 -7.04
C ALA A 43 16.26 -5.61 -6.27
N GLU A 44 15.39 -6.52 -6.69
CA GLU A 44 15.38 -7.89 -6.22
C GLU A 44 16.58 -8.64 -6.84
N PRO A 45 17.40 -9.35 -6.03
CA PRO A 45 18.50 -10.13 -6.57
C PRO A 45 17.98 -11.34 -7.36
N PRO A 46 18.79 -11.93 -8.25
CA PRO A 46 18.38 -13.09 -9.04
C PRO A 46 18.07 -14.28 -8.13
N PHE A 47 17.05 -15.04 -8.51
CA PHE A 47 16.58 -16.23 -7.81
C PHE A 47 16.08 -17.27 -8.81
N GLN A 48 15.90 -18.49 -8.33
CA GLN A 48 15.27 -19.58 -9.06
C GLN A 48 14.03 -20.04 -8.30
N THR A 49 12.91 -20.25 -8.96
CA THR A 49 11.73 -20.85 -8.33
C THR A 49 12.01 -22.33 -8.05
N LEU A 50 11.69 -22.77 -6.83
CA LEU A 50 11.82 -24.17 -6.45
C LEU A 50 10.59 -24.97 -6.87
N ASP A 51 10.83 -26.11 -7.51
CA ASP A 51 9.80 -27.11 -7.81
C ASP A 51 9.54 -28.00 -6.57
N GLU A 52 8.32 -28.54 -6.45
CA GLU A 52 7.94 -29.47 -5.38
C GLU A 52 8.80 -30.74 -5.33
N ALA A 53 9.38 -31.13 -6.47
CA ALA A 53 10.31 -32.26 -6.56
C ALA A 53 11.69 -31.96 -5.94
N ASP A 54 12.07 -30.69 -5.75
CA ASP A 54 13.36 -30.33 -5.14
C ASP A 54 13.33 -30.64 -3.63
N PRO A 55 14.32 -31.39 -3.09
CA PRO A 55 14.38 -31.69 -1.65
C PRO A 55 14.33 -30.46 -0.74
N ARG A 56 14.82 -29.31 -1.22
CA ARG A 56 14.84 -28.05 -0.48
C ARG A 56 13.45 -27.41 -0.36
N TYR A 57 12.51 -27.75 -1.25
CA TYR A 57 11.12 -27.31 -1.15
C TYR A 57 10.49 -27.67 0.20
N ARG A 58 10.78 -28.87 0.72
CA ARG A 58 10.24 -29.36 2.00
C ARG A 58 10.70 -28.56 3.22
N SER A 59 11.77 -27.78 3.09
CA SER A 59 12.27 -26.91 4.16
C SER A 59 11.52 -25.59 4.24
N MET A 60 10.58 -25.33 3.33
CA MET A 60 9.82 -24.09 3.28
C MET A 60 8.67 -24.08 4.29
N PRO A 61 8.36 -22.90 4.87
CA PRO A 61 7.23 -22.78 5.77
C PRO A 61 5.94 -23.17 5.07
N ALA A 62 5.14 -24.02 5.72
CA ALA A 62 3.90 -24.56 5.17
C ALA A 62 2.84 -23.49 4.84
N ALA A 63 2.95 -22.30 5.43
CA ALA A 63 2.13 -21.15 5.12
C ALA A 63 2.87 -19.84 5.39
N PRO A 64 2.61 -18.77 4.63
CA PRO A 64 3.10 -17.44 4.96
C PRO A 64 2.55 -16.96 6.33
N PRO A 65 3.29 -16.06 7.02
CA PRO A 65 2.80 -15.45 8.25
C PRO A 65 1.51 -14.69 7.97
N GLY A 66 0.63 -14.61 8.97
CA GLY A 66 -0.59 -13.80 8.87
C GLY A 66 -0.26 -12.35 8.48
N MET A 67 -1.10 -11.75 7.62
CA MET A 67 -0.84 -10.43 7.02
C MET A 67 -0.58 -9.33 8.06
N ALA A 68 -1.23 -9.36 9.22
CA ALA A 68 -0.97 -8.42 10.30
C ALA A 68 0.46 -8.52 10.86
N LEU A 69 0.98 -9.73 11.03
CA LEU A 69 2.36 -9.94 11.49
C LEU A 69 3.36 -9.51 10.41
N LEU A 70 3.07 -9.81 9.14
CA LEU A 70 3.89 -9.37 8.02
C LEU A 70 3.95 -7.84 7.94
N HIS A 71 2.80 -7.18 8.07
CA HIS A 71 2.71 -5.72 8.10
C HIS A 71 3.54 -5.12 9.23
N MET A 72 3.41 -5.65 10.45
CA MET A 72 4.22 -5.19 11.60
C MET A 72 5.73 -5.39 11.40
N ARG A 73 6.15 -6.49 10.76
CA ARG A 73 7.57 -6.74 10.47
C ARG A 73 8.10 -5.79 9.40
N LEU A 74 7.34 -5.57 8.32
CA LEU A 74 7.69 -4.62 7.27
C LEU A 74 7.72 -3.18 7.80
N ALA A 75 6.80 -2.82 8.70
CA ALA A 75 6.74 -1.50 9.30
C ALA A 75 7.98 -1.14 10.14
N ARG A 76 8.70 -2.15 10.65
CA ARG A 76 10.01 -1.92 11.32
C ARG A 76 11.10 -1.48 10.34
N GLN A 77 11.03 -1.94 9.09
CA GLN A 77 11.95 -1.55 8.02
C GLN A 77 11.48 -0.28 7.30
N PHE A 78 10.16 -0.10 7.19
CA PHE A 78 9.51 1.01 6.49
C PHE A 78 8.46 1.65 7.41
N PRO A 79 8.84 2.64 8.24
CA PRO A 79 7.94 3.24 9.23
C PRO A 79 6.67 3.87 8.64
N ASP A 80 6.70 4.31 7.37
CA ASP A 80 5.54 4.87 6.66
C ASP A 80 4.36 3.89 6.57
N LEU A 81 4.63 2.58 6.68
CA LEU A 81 3.60 1.54 6.70
C LEU A 81 2.75 1.56 7.97
N LEU A 82 3.17 2.23 9.05
CA LEU A 82 2.36 2.39 10.26
C LEU A 82 1.16 3.31 10.06
N SER A 83 1.08 3.99 8.92
CA SER A 83 -0.05 4.85 8.60
C SER A 83 -1.34 4.04 8.42
N ASN A 84 -2.44 4.50 9.02
CA ASN A 84 -3.77 3.89 8.90
C ASN A 84 -4.36 3.93 7.48
N ARG A 85 -3.71 4.63 6.55
CA ARG A 85 -4.08 4.68 5.12
C ARG A 85 -3.52 3.51 4.31
N VAL A 86 -2.59 2.73 4.87
CA VAL A 86 -1.89 1.65 4.17
C VAL A 86 -2.61 0.32 4.39
N ALA A 87 -2.93 -0.37 3.30
CA ALA A 87 -3.35 -1.77 3.32
C ALA A 87 -2.34 -2.62 2.55
N LEU A 88 -2.09 -3.84 3.02
CA LEU A 88 -1.26 -4.83 2.35
C LEU A 88 -2.12 -6.01 1.90
N ALA A 89 -1.93 -6.45 0.66
CA ALA A 89 -2.59 -7.62 0.10
C ALA A 89 -1.55 -8.61 -0.44
N LEU A 90 -1.67 -9.89 -0.09
CA LEU A 90 -0.86 -10.94 -0.69
C LEU A 90 -1.37 -11.20 -2.11
N VAL A 91 -0.48 -11.12 -3.09
CA VAL A 91 -0.77 -11.38 -4.51
C VAL A 91 -0.39 -12.81 -4.88
N SER A 92 0.79 -13.23 -4.46
CA SER A 92 1.29 -14.59 -4.69
C SER A 92 2.38 -14.94 -3.70
N ASP A 93 2.60 -16.21 -3.51
CA ASP A 93 3.75 -16.73 -2.80
C ASP A 93 4.36 -17.91 -3.57
N ALA A 94 5.68 -18.04 -3.50
CA ALA A 94 6.41 -19.10 -4.15
C ALA A 94 7.71 -19.39 -3.39
N PRO A 95 8.11 -20.66 -3.26
CA PRO A 95 9.42 -20.99 -2.75
C PRO A 95 10.48 -20.73 -3.82
N ILE A 96 11.60 -20.17 -3.40
CA ILE A 96 12.71 -19.79 -4.26
C ILE A 96 14.04 -20.23 -3.65
N LEU A 97 15.06 -20.27 -4.50
CA LEU A 97 16.45 -20.44 -4.13
C LEU A 97 17.22 -19.19 -4.57
N ALA A 98 17.95 -18.58 -3.64
CA ALA A 98 18.82 -17.44 -3.92
C ALA A 98 20.14 -17.63 -3.18
N ALA A 99 21.26 -17.52 -3.91
CA ALA A 99 22.60 -17.78 -3.37
C ALA A 99 22.68 -19.10 -2.58
N ASP A 100 22.10 -20.17 -3.14
CA ASP A 100 22.01 -21.52 -2.55
C ASP A 100 21.25 -21.64 -1.23
N ALA A 101 20.62 -20.56 -0.75
CA ALA A 101 19.72 -20.57 0.39
C ALA A 101 18.25 -20.56 -0.06
N PRO A 102 17.38 -21.39 0.55
CA PRO A 102 15.99 -21.43 0.19
C PRO A 102 15.19 -20.37 0.97
N TYR A 103 14.22 -19.73 0.30
CA TYR A 103 13.36 -18.69 0.87
C TYR A 103 11.92 -18.86 0.39
N GLN A 104 10.95 -18.44 1.22
CA GLN A 104 9.60 -18.19 0.75
C GLN A 104 9.51 -16.76 0.22
N ARG A 105 9.25 -16.59 -1.08
CA ARG A 105 9.05 -15.29 -1.71
C ARG A 105 7.57 -14.94 -1.73
N LEU A 106 7.20 -13.84 -1.10
CA LEU A 106 5.87 -13.24 -1.16
C LEU A 106 5.89 -12.04 -2.10
N VAL A 107 4.87 -11.93 -2.94
CA VAL A 107 4.55 -10.71 -3.67
C VAL A 107 3.38 -10.06 -2.96
N VAL A 108 3.62 -8.89 -2.39
CA VAL A 108 2.64 -8.12 -1.63
C VAL A 108 2.36 -6.82 -2.35
N GLU A 109 1.10 -6.45 -2.45
CA GLU A 109 0.69 -5.15 -2.95
C GLU A 109 0.43 -4.22 -1.77
N LEU A 110 1.12 -3.08 -1.77
CA LEU A 110 0.84 -1.95 -0.91
C LEU A 110 -0.19 -1.07 -1.60
N LEU A 111 -1.28 -0.82 -0.89
CA LEU A 111 -2.35 0.08 -1.28
C LEU A 111 -2.38 1.28 -0.33
N ASP A 112 -2.20 2.46 -0.88
CA ASP A 112 -2.38 3.71 -0.15
C ASP A 112 -3.75 4.29 -0.46
N THR A 113 -4.66 4.14 0.51
CA THR A 113 -6.05 4.61 0.41
C THR A 113 -6.21 6.11 0.64
N GLY A 114 -5.17 6.77 1.16
CA GLY A 114 -5.15 8.21 1.42
C GLY A 114 -4.66 9.04 0.23
N ALA A 115 -3.95 8.42 -0.72
CA ALA A 115 -3.53 9.03 -1.96
C ALA A 115 -4.33 8.45 -3.14
N VAL A 116 -5.32 9.21 -3.59
CA VAL A 116 -6.12 8.86 -4.77
C VAL A 116 -5.55 9.59 -5.97
N THR A 117 -5.07 8.83 -6.95
CA THR A 117 -4.68 9.33 -8.27
C THR A 117 -5.91 9.37 -9.18
N ALA A 118 -5.78 9.98 -10.36
CA ALA A 118 -6.82 9.94 -11.40
C ALA A 118 -7.24 8.50 -11.78
N THR A 119 -6.38 7.52 -11.53
CA THR A 119 -6.59 6.09 -11.82
C THR A 119 -6.97 5.26 -10.58
N GLY A 120 -7.20 5.89 -9.43
CA GLY A 120 -7.51 5.22 -8.16
C GLY A 120 -6.37 5.29 -7.14
N PRO A 121 -6.44 4.50 -6.04
CA PRO A 121 -5.46 4.54 -4.97
C PRO A 121 -4.06 4.19 -5.46
N CYS A 122 -3.05 4.83 -4.87
CA CYS A 122 -1.65 4.56 -5.15
C CYS A 122 -1.29 3.12 -4.77
N ARG A 123 -0.62 2.42 -5.70
CA ARG A 123 -0.21 1.01 -5.56
C ARG A 123 1.28 0.85 -5.77
N GLN A 124 1.92 0.04 -4.91
CA GLN A 124 3.31 -0.34 -5.04
C GLN A 124 3.48 -1.83 -4.72
N THR A 125 4.21 -2.56 -5.56
CA THR A 125 4.53 -3.96 -5.31
C THR A 125 5.76 -4.07 -4.41
N LEU A 126 5.72 -4.98 -3.44
CA LEU A 126 6.85 -5.36 -2.60
C LEU A 126 7.10 -6.85 -2.78
N HIS A 127 8.34 -7.20 -3.10
CA HIS A 127 8.81 -8.58 -3.01
C HIS A 127 9.42 -8.80 -1.63
N VAL A 128 8.95 -9.81 -0.91
CA VAL A 128 9.35 -10.08 0.47
C VAL A 128 9.88 -11.48 0.55
N TRP A 129 11.08 -11.65 1.09
CA TRP A 129 11.69 -12.96 1.28
C TRP A 129 11.64 -13.33 2.75
N LEU A 130 11.10 -14.51 3.02
CA LEU A 130 11.11 -15.12 4.33
C LEU A 130 12.10 -16.28 4.33
N ASP A 131 12.88 -16.40 5.40
CA ASP A 131 13.73 -17.58 5.60
C ASP A 131 12.89 -18.83 5.95
N PRO A 132 13.49 -20.03 6.03
CA PRO A 132 12.79 -21.26 6.40
C PRO A 132 12.06 -21.20 7.76
N SER A 133 12.47 -20.31 8.68
CA SER A 133 11.79 -20.10 9.96
C SER A 133 10.54 -19.21 9.83
N GLY A 134 10.29 -18.67 8.64
CA GLY A 134 9.22 -17.72 8.37
C GLY A 134 9.56 -16.30 8.84
N ALA A 135 10.81 -16.01 9.18
CA ALA A 135 11.23 -14.66 9.57
C ALA A 135 11.52 -13.80 8.34
N LEU A 136 11.31 -12.48 8.45
CA LEU A 136 11.56 -11.54 7.37
C LEU A 136 13.07 -11.42 7.12
N ALA A 137 13.55 -12.01 6.02
CA ALA A 137 14.95 -11.95 5.63
C ALA A 137 15.26 -10.67 4.84
N ALA A 138 14.41 -10.33 3.87
CA ALA A 138 14.59 -9.14 3.04
C ALA A 138 13.27 -8.64 2.45
N ALA A 139 13.24 -7.36 2.09
CA ALA A 139 12.18 -6.75 1.31
C ALA A 139 12.77 -5.91 0.17
N TYR A 140 12.10 -5.97 -0.98
CA TYR A 140 12.49 -5.32 -2.23
C TYR A 140 11.27 -4.60 -2.80
N PRO A 141 11.05 -3.33 -2.42
CA PRO A 141 10.00 -2.52 -3.02
C PRO A 141 10.31 -2.30 -4.51
N ALA A 142 9.37 -2.66 -5.38
CA ALA A 142 9.43 -2.34 -6.80
C ALA A 142 9.16 -0.83 -7.01
N PRO A 143 9.56 -0.25 -8.15
CA PRO A 143 9.16 1.12 -8.49
C PRO A 143 7.64 1.28 -8.44
N GLY A 144 7.15 2.20 -7.60
CA GLY A 144 5.72 2.48 -7.46
C GLY A 144 5.14 3.10 -8.73
N ARG A 145 3.86 2.87 -9.00
CA ARG A 145 3.13 3.44 -10.15
C ARG A 145 2.43 4.76 -9.82
N CYS A 146 2.82 5.40 -8.72
CA CYS A 146 2.18 6.63 -8.27
C CYS A 146 2.95 7.85 -8.81
N PRO A 147 2.24 8.91 -9.23
CA PRO A 147 2.89 10.13 -9.68
C PRO A 147 3.78 10.66 -8.55
N ARG A 148 5.05 10.88 -8.86
CA ARG A 148 5.95 11.59 -7.94
C ARG A 148 5.56 13.07 -7.93
N PRO A 149 5.62 13.75 -6.78
CA PRO A 149 5.51 15.21 -6.70
C PRO A 149 6.64 15.89 -7.47
#